data_AF-A0A923SSZ6-F1
#
_entry.id   AF-A0A923SSZ6-F1
#
_cell.length_a   1.000
_cell.length_b   1.000
_cell.length_c   1.000
_cell.angle_alpha   90.00
_cell.angle_beta   90.00
_cell.angle_gamma   90.00
#
_symmetry.space_group_name_H-M   'P 1'
#
loop_
_entity.id
_entity.type
_entity.pdbx_description
1 polymer ?
#
loop_
_entity_poly.entity_id
_entity_poly.type
_entity_poly.pdbx_seq_one_letter_code
_entity_poly.pdbx_strand_id
1 'polypeptide(L)'
;MSKSVTNSYEWSTVSANYGLWVAGQAGINLSAVQADLVIVKATQGTTYVSPEADTQYQGAKSAGRLLGVYHFATGDGAVEEAKFFLSNVKHCKSTFCNNSSTGYVEQHP
;
A
#
# COMPACT_ATOMS: atom_id res chain seq x y z
N MET A 1 -21.04 4.96 0.36
CA MET A 1 -19.65 4.74 -0.13
C MET A 1 -19.13 6.06 -0.66
N SER A 2 -18.10 6.63 -0.04
CA SER A 2 -17.52 7.91 -0.49
C SER A 2 -16.96 7.72 -1.91
N LYS A 3 -17.43 8.52 -2.87
CA LYS A 3 -16.80 8.59 -4.19
C LYS A 3 -15.40 9.18 -3.97
N SER A 4 -14.38 8.33 -4.00
CA SER A 4 -12.99 8.79 -3.89
C SER A 4 -12.75 9.85 -4.98
N VAL A 5 -11.99 10.90 -4.67
CA VAL A 5 -11.60 11.94 -5.64
C VAL A 5 -10.97 11.30 -6.89
N THR A 6 -10.31 10.16 -6.71
CA THR A 6 -9.72 9.33 -7.76
C THR A 6 -10.72 8.80 -8.80
N ASN A 7 -12.00 8.66 -8.45
CA ASN A 7 -13.06 8.20 -9.38
C ASN A 7 -14.05 9.32 -9.73
N SER A 8 -13.85 10.53 -9.20
CA SER A 8 -14.78 11.65 -9.40
C SER A 8 -14.37 12.56 -10.56
N TYR A 9 -13.15 12.40 -11.08
CA TYR A 9 -12.58 13.19 -12.16
C TYR A 9 -11.80 12.28 -13.12
N GLU A 10 -11.76 12.65 -14.40
CA GLU A 10 -10.91 12.02 -15.41
C GLU A 10 -9.48 12.56 -15.29
N TRP A 11 -8.55 11.69 -14.91
CA TRP A 11 -7.16 12.08 -14.64
C TRP A 11 -6.21 11.75 -15.80
N SER A 12 -6.73 11.41 -16.98
CA SER A 12 -5.95 10.97 -18.14
C SER A 12 -4.94 12.02 -18.62
N THR A 13 -5.31 13.31 -18.61
CA THR A 13 -4.42 14.40 -19.02
C THR A 13 -3.29 14.69 -18.02
N VAL A 14 -3.53 14.40 -16.74
CA VAL A 14 -2.55 14.57 -15.66
C VAL A 14 -1.61 13.36 -15.62
N SER A 15 -2.17 12.14 -15.64
CA SER A 15 -1.40 10.89 -15.63
C SER A 15 -0.49 10.73 -16.85
N ALA A 16 -0.79 11.40 -17.97
CA ALA A 16 0.08 11.43 -19.14
C ALA A 16 1.46 12.04 -18.84
N ASN A 17 1.58 12.93 -17.83
CA ASN A 17 2.83 13.64 -17.53
C ASN A 17 3.29 13.50 -16.06
N TYR A 18 2.45 12.95 -15.17
CA TYR A 18 2.72 12.87 -13.74
C TYR A 18 2.25 11.54 -13.15
N GLY A 19 3.12 10.89 -12.37
CA GLY A 19 2.75 9.67 -11.65
C GLY A 19 1.67 9.93 -10.61
N LEU A 20 0.56 9.20 -10.68
CA LEU A 20 -0.55 9.28 -9.75
C LEU A 20 -0.38 8.28 -8.61
N TRP A 21 -0.66 8.73 -7.39
CA TRP A 21 -0.61 7.89 -6.20
C TRP A 21 -1.90 7.99 -5.41
N VAL A 22 -2.34 6.86 -4.85
CA VAL A 22 -3.56 6.78 -4.04
C VAL A 22 -3.26 6.11 -2.69
N ALA A 23 -3.81 6.69 -1.63
CA ALA A 23 -3.84 6.05 -0.32
C ALA A 23 -5.03 5.08 -0.25
N GLY A 24 -4.77 3.81 0.05
CA GLY A 24 -5.81 2.79 0.11
C GLY A 24 -6.82 3.05 1.24
N GLN A 25 -8.11 3.12 0.90
CA GLN A 25 -9.23 3.16 1.85
C GLN A 25 -10.03 1.85 1.80
N ALA A 26 -10.65 1.46 2.92
CA ALA A 26 -11.41 0.22 3.00
C ALA A 26 -12.44 0.11 1.86
N GLY A 27 -12.50 -1.04 1.19
CA GLY A 27 -13.41 -1.29 0.07
C GLY A 27 -13.10 -0.59 -1.26
N ILE A 28 -11.89 -0.02 -1.43
CA ILE A 28 -11.47 0.56 -2.72
C ILE A 28 -11.25 -0.53 -3.79
N ASN A 29 -11.84 -0.34 -4.98
CA ASN A 29 -11.55 -1.18 -6.13
C ASN A 29 -10.33 -0.63 -6.90
N LEU A 30 -9.16 -1.23 -6.68
CA LEU A 30 -7.88 -0.74 -7.22
C LEU A 30 -7.72 -0.96 -8.73
N SER A 31 -8.50 -1.85 -9.35
CA SER A 31 -8.49 -2.01 -10.82
C SER A 31 -9.22 -0.87 -11.53
N ALA A 32 -10.17 -0.22 -10.85
CA ALA A 32 -10.94 0.89 -11.40
C ALA A 32 -10.26 2.26 -11.22
N VAL A 33 -9.16 2.32 -10.47
CA VAL A 33 -8.45 3.57 -10.18
C VAL A 33 -7.30 3.76 -11.17
N GLN A 34 -7.26 4.91 -11.84
CA GLN A 34 -6.07 5.39 -12.55
C GLN A 34 -5.04 5.87 -11.54
N ALA A 35 -4.16 4.95 -11.10
CA ALA A 35 -3.01 5.26 -10.25
C ALA A 35 -1.81 4.45 -10.72
N ASP A 36 -0.62 5.03 -10.67
CA ASP A 36 0.65 4.36 -10.97
C ASP A 36 1.22 3.70 -9.71
N LEU A 37 1.00 4.33 -8.55
CA LEU A 37 1.44 3.90 -7.22
C LEU A 37 0.25 3.78 -6.26
N VAL A 38 0.24 2.72 -5.45
CA VAL A 38 -0.71 2.55 -4.35
C VAL A 38 0.06 2.49 -3.04
N ILE A 39 -0.27 3.38 -2.10
CA ILE A 39 0.31 3.40 -0.76
C ILE A 39 -0.74 2.94 0.25
N VAL A 40 -0.52 1.79 0.86
CA VAL A 40 -1.48 1.12 1.73
C VAL A 40 -1.21 1.46 3.20
N LYS A 41 -2.24 1.81 3.97
CA LYS A 41 -2.09 1.97 5.43
C LYS A 41 -1.80 0.61 6.05
N ALA A 42 -0.65 0.46 6.72
CA ALA A 42 -0.30 -0.78 7.41
C ALA A 42 -0.63 -0.70 8.90
N THR A 43 -0.17 0.35 9.58
CA THR A 43 -0.33 0.47 11.04
C THR A 43 -0.65 1.89 11.49
N GLN A 44 -1.14 2.03 12.72
CA GLN A 44 -1.35 3.30 13.41
C GLN A 44 -0.95 3.15 14.88
N GLY A 45 -0.14 4.09 15.38
CA GLY A 45 0.42 4.03 16.73
C GLY A 45 1.11 2.70 17.03
N THR A 46 0.94 2.20 18.24
CA THR A 46 1.61 0.95 18.68
C THR A 46 0.68 -0.26 18.76
N THR A 47 -0.59 -0.12 18.36
CA THR A 47 -1.62 -1.14 18.62
C THR A 47 -2.49 -1.49 17.41
N TYR A 48 -2.60 -0.62 16.42
CA TYR A 48 -3.52 -0.83 15.30
C TYR A 48 -2.79 -1.33 14.05
N VAL A 49 -3.24 -2.47 13.53
CA VAL A 49 -2.89 -2.98 12.20
C VAL A 49 -4.13 -2.88 11.31
N SER A 50 -3.98 -2.35 10.11
CA SER A 50 -5.09 -2.26 9.16
C SER A 50 -5.49 -3.66 8.67
N PRO A 51 -6.74 -4.10 8.88
CA PRO A 51 -7.21 -5.40 8.40
C PRO A 51 -7.30 -5.46 6.87
N GLU A 52 -7.36 -4.31 6.20
CA GLU A 52 -7.47 -4.18 4.75
C GLU A 52 -6.09 -4.18 4.05
N ALA A 53 -4.99 -4.13 4.81
CA ALA A 53 -3.66 -3.94 4.24
C ALA A 53 -3.28 -5.03 3.23
N ASP A 54 -3.57 -6.29 3.55
CA ASP A 54 -3.29 -7.43 2.68
C ASP A 54 -4.13 -7.38 1.39
N THR A 55 -5.44 -7.22 1.53
CA THR A 55 -6.39 -7.14 0.41
C THR A 55 -6.02 -6.00 -0.57
N GLN A 56 -5.70 -4.82 -0.05
CA GLN A 56 -5.32 -3.67 -0.89
C GLN A 56 -3.97 -3.89 -1.56
N TYR A 57 -3.00 -4.45 -0.85
CA TYR A 57 -1.69 -4.73 -1.44
C TYR A 57 -1.79 -5.78 -2.56
N GLN A 58 -2.51 -6.88 -2.34
CA GLN A 58 -2.72 -7.91 -3.36
C GLN A 58 -3.55 -7.38 -4.55
N GLY A 59 -4.55 -6.54 -4.28
CA GLY A 59 -5.34 -5.88 -5.32
C GLY A 59 -4.48 -4.98 -6.21
N ALA A 60 -3.60 -4.17 -5.62
CA ALA A 60 -2.71 -3.30 -6.38
C ALA A 60 -1.60 -4.09 -7.11
N LYS A 61 -1.07 -5.15 -6.49
CA LYS A 61 -0.09 -6.06 -7.11
C LYS A 61 -0.68 -6.75 -8.34
N SER A 62 -1.90 -7.29 -8.23
CA SER A 62 -2.58 -7.95 -9.36
C SER A 62 -2.97 -6.98 -10.47
N ALA A 63 -3.22 -5.71 -10.14
CA ALA A 63 -3.42 -4.63 -11.10
C ALA A 63 -2.12 -4.06 -11.71
N GLY A 64 -0.95 -4.62 -11.40
CA GLY A 64 0.34 -4.20 -11.97
C GLY A 64 0.81 -2.82 -11.52
N ARG A 65 0.38 -2.34 -10.34
CA ARG A 65 0.75 -1.03 -9.81
C ARG A 65 2.04 -1.08 -9.00
N LEU A 66 2.75 0.05 -8.91
CA LEU A 66 3.80 0.23 -7.91
C LEU A 66 3.16 0.24 -6.51
N LEU A 67 3.91 -0.23 -5.49
CA LEU A 67 3.37 -0.46 -4.15
C LEU A 67 4.22 0.21 -3.08
N GLY A 68 3.54 0.80 -2.11
CA GLY A 68 4.10 1.28 -0.85
C GLY A 68 3.18 0.95 0.33
N VAL A 69 3.72 1.05 1.53
CA VAL A 69 2.94 0.97 2.78
C VAL A 69 3.32 2.12 3.70
N TYR A 70 2.39 2.58 4.54
CA TYR A 70 2.65 3.68 5.47
C TYR A 70 2.15 3.40 6.89
N HIS A 71 2.75 4.14 7.84
CA HIS A 71 2.38 4.19 9.25
C HIS A 71 1.71 5.53 9.58
N PHE A 72 0.61 5.52 10.34
CA PHE A 72 0.01 6.73 10.88
C PHE A 72 0.47 6.95 12.33
N ALA A 73 1.33 7.95 12.54
CA ALA A 73 1.85 8.25 13.86
C ALA A 73 0.78 8.85 14.80
N THR A 74 0.77 8.42 16.06
CA THR A 74 -0.16 8.93 17.08
C THR A 74 0.56 9.71 18.18
N GLY A 75 1.88 9.62 18.25
CA GLY A 75 2.70 10.30 19.27
C GLY A 75 3.03 9.41 20.47
N ASP A 76 2.86 8.09 20.34
CA ASP A 76 3.09 7.10 21.40
C ASP A 76 4.58 6.72 21.57
N GLY A 77 5.48 7.42 20.85
CA GLY A 77 6.91 7.19 20.84
C GLY A 77 7.41 6.79 19.45
N ALA A 78 8.29 7.61 18.86
CA ALA A 78 8.73 7.41 17.48
C ALA A 78 9.47 6.09 17.26
N VAL A 79 10.24 5.63 18.25
CA VAL A 79 11.00 4.37 18.17
C VAL A 79 10.07 3.17 18.31
N GLU A 80 9.11 3.25 19.21
CA GLU A 80 8.10 2.23 19.51
C GLU A 80 7.17 2.03 18.31
N GLU A 81 6.66 3.12 17.75
CA GLU A 81 5.84 3.14 16.54
C GLU A 81 6.63 2.60 15.33
N ALA A 82 7.90 2.98 15.16
CA ALA A 82 8.74 2.45 14.08
C ALA A 82 8.99 0.94 14.24
N LYS A 83 9.25 0.46 15.46
CA LYS A 83 9.38 -0.98 15.75
C LYS A 83 8.08 -1.72 15.46
N PHE A 84 6.94 -1.16 15.86
CA PHE A 84 5.62 -1.74 15.61
C PHE A 84 5.29 -1.77 14.11
N PHE A 85 5.59 -0.72 13.37
CA PHE A 85 5.45 -0.71 11.91
C PHE A 85 6.32 -1.79 11.28
N LEU A 86 7.63 -1.81 11.56
CA LEU A 86 8.57 -2.79 11.00
C LEU A 86 8.19 -4.23 11.34
N SER A 87 7.71 -4.53 12.55
CA SER A 87 7.32 -5.87 12.94
C SER A 87 6.10 -6.38 12.17
N ASN A 88 5.18 -5.50 11.79
CA ASN A 88 3.94 -5.83 11.08
C ASN A 88 4.09 -5.81 9.55
N VAL A 89 4.94 -4.95 8.98
CA VAL A 89 5.16 -4.94 7.52
C VAL A 89 6.17 -5.99 7.05
N LYS A 90 7.11 -6.40 7.92
CA LYS A 90 7.97 -7.58 7.66
C LYS A 90 7.19 -8.89 7.67
N HIS A 91 5.98 -8.90 8.24
CA HIS A 91 5.14 -10.07 8.50
C HIS A 91 3.72 -9.96 7.94
N CYS A 92 3.56 -9.45 6.72
CA CYS A 92 2.35 -9.81 6.00
C CYS A 92 2.35 -11.35 5.77
N LYS A 93 1.65 -12.05 6.67
CA LYS A 93 1.66 -13.52 6.86
C LYS A 93 0.42 -14.21 6.26
N SER A 94 -0.14 -13.68 5.19
CA SER A 94 -1.07 -14.41 4.33
C SER A 94 -0.64 -14.18 2.89
N THR A 95 0.07 -15.14 2.28
CA THR A 95 0.48 -15.15 0.86
C THR A 95 1.35 -13.96 0.35
N PHE A 96 1.63 -12.96 1.19
CA PHE A 96 2.11 -11.65 0.77
C PHE A 96 3.48 -11.61 0.09
N CYS A 97 4.40 -12.48 0.50
CA CYS A 97 5.77 -12.51 -0.04
C CYS A 97 6.11 -13.79 -0.83
N ASN A 98 5.31 -14.86 -0.72
CA ASN A 98 5.65 -16.17 -1.26
C ASN A 98 4.96 -16.47 -2.61
N ASN A 99 5.12 -15.57 -3.58
CA ASN A 99 4.97 -15.96 -4.98
C ASN A 99 6.20 -15.58 -5.80
N SER A 100 7.39 -15.70 -5.20
CA SER A 100 8.65 -15.73 -5.94
C SER A 100 8.91 -17.15 -6.46
N SER A 101 8.21 -17.53 -7.51
CA SER A 101 8.71 -18.56 -8.44
C SER A 101 9.72 -17.98 -9.44
N THR A 102 10.07 -16.71 -9.33
CA THR A 102 11.13 -16.08 -10.13
C THR A 102 12.14 -15.46 -9.18
N GLY A 103 13.30 -16.13 -9.07
CA GLY A 103 14.41 -15.70 -8.25
C GLY A 103 14.97 -14.36 -8.71
N TYR A 104 15.10 -13.43 -7.77
CA TYR A 104 16.06 -12.34 -7.86
C TYR A 104 17.06 -12.56 -6.73
N VAL A 105 18.26 -13.00 -7.11
CA VAL A 105 19.44 -13.01 -6.26
C VAL A 105 19.97 -11.58 -6.22
N GLU A 106 19.97 -11.00 -5.02
CA GLU A 106 20.58 -9.71 -4.75
C GLU A 106 22.11 -9.88 -4.85
N GLN A 107 22.67 -9.59 -6.03
CA GLN A 107 24.11 -9.39 -6.19
C GLN A 107 24.41 -7.91 -5.94
N HIS A 108 25.07 -7.63 -4.82
CA HIS A 108 25.76 -6.36 -4.62
C HIS A 108 27.25 -6.55 -4.96
N PRO A 109 27.90 -5.59 -5.64
CA PRO A 109 29.35 -5.53 -5.78
C PRO A 109 30.06 -5.22 -4.45
#